data_AF-A0A8R1EEW9-F1
#
_entry.id   AF-A0A8R1EEW9-F1
#
_cell.length_a   1.000
_cell.length_b   1.000
_cell.length_c   1.000
_cell.angle_alpha   90.00
_cell.angle_beta   90.00
_cell.angle_gamma   90.00
#
_symmetry.space_group_name_H-M   'P 1'
#
loop_
_entity.id
_entity.type
_entity.pdbx_description
1 polymer ?
#
loop_
_entity_poly.entity_id
_entity_poly.type
_entity_poly.pdbx_seq_one_letter_code
_entity_poly.pdbx_strand_id
1 'polypeptide(L)' 'MNAVGAAKQAIRATPDKMFPPPFPANEGKEMLKMIDSWDYFADPNYADCYRLMKQALQNCGKPEFPYDWEPGMPLNYMVK' A
#
# COMPACT_ATOMS: atom_id res chain seq x y z
N MET A 1 -14.55 21.53 17.35
CA MET A 1 -13.18 21.98 17.01
C MET A 1 -12.42 20.81 16.41
N ASN A 2 -12.07 20.95 15.13
CA ASN A 2 -11.51 20.02 14.14
C ASN A 2 -10.86 18.70 14.64
N ALA A 3 -11.67 17.65 14.78
CA ALA A 3 -11.20 16.26 14.96
C ALA A 3 -10.19 15.83 13.88
N VAL A 4 -10.37 16.31 12.65
CA VAL A 4 -9.44 16.09 11.54
C VAL A 4 -8.06 16.71 11.82
N GLY A 5 -8.02 17.90 12.45
CA GLY A 5 -6.77 18.55 12.83
C GLY A 5 -6.01 17.76 13.88
N ALA A 6 -6.70 17.30 14.92
CA ALA A 6 -6.13 16.46 15.97
C ALA A 6 -5.62 15.11 15.41
N ALA A 7 -6.38 14.48 14.50
CA ALA A 7 -5.97 13.24 13.84
C ALA A 7 -4.70 13.45 12.99
N LYS A 8 -4.64 14.53 12.18
CA LYS A 8 -3.45 14.88 11.40
C LYS A 8 -2.23 15.13 12.31
N GLN A 9 -2.42 15.81 13.44
CA GLN A 9 -1.34 16.09 14.38
C GLN A 9 -0.84 14.81 15.09
N ALA A 10 -1.75 13.93 15.49
CA ALA A 10 -1.41 12.65 16.12
C ALA A 10 -0.62 11.74 15.16
N ILE A 11 -1.01 11.70 13.89
CA ILE A 11 -0.32 10.92 12.87
C ILE A 11 1.11 11.43 12.63
N ARG A 12 1.36 12.75 12.69
CA ARG A 12 2.74 13.31 12.58
C ARG A 12 3.66 12.76 13.68
N ALA A 13 3.13 12.51 14.87
CA ALA A 13 3.89 11.94 15.98
C ALA A 13 4.09 10.42 15.86
N THR A 14 3.21 9.73 15.13
CA THR A 14 3.30 8.28 14.89
C THR A 14 2.98 7.94 13.43
N PRO A 15 3.94 8.11 12.50
CA PRO A 15 3.73 7.85 11.07
C PRO A 15 3.34 6.41 10.77
N ASP A 16 3.74 5.44 11.61
CA ASP A 16 3.39 4.03 11.46
C ASP A 16 1.88 3.77 11.50
N LYS A 17 1.10 4.65 12.15
CA LYS A 17 -0.35 4.56 12.19
C LYS A 17 -1.02 4.96 10.86
N MET A 18 -0.29 5.56 9.92
CA MET A 18 -0.81 5.83 8.58
C MET A 18 -1.10 4.54 7.80
N PHE A 19 -0.41 3.46 8.12
CA PHE A 19 -0.40 2.22 7.35
C PHE A 19 -0.86 1.03 8.19
N PRO A 20 -2.14 1.00 8.63
CA PRO A 20 -2.65 -0.11 9.44
C PRO A 20 -2.73 -1.40 8.60
N PRO A 21 -2.61 -2.58 9.23
CA PRO A 21 -2.94 -3.85 8.58
C PRO A 21 -4.35 -3.80 7.95
N PRO A 22 -4.56 -4.37 6.75
CA PRO A 22 -3.70 -5.32 6.04
C PRO A 22 -2.66 -4.68 5.10
N PHE A 23 -2.37 -3.38 5.22
CA PHE A 23 -1.42 -2.73 4.33
C PHE A 23 0.00 -3.32 4.48
N PRO A 24 0.69 -3.66 3.38
CA PRO A 24 2.08 -4.14 3.39
C PRO A 24 3.04 -2.98 3.69
N ALA A 25 3.18 -2.66 4.99
CA ALA A 25 3.84 -1.44 5.44
C ALA A 25 5.31 -1.35 5.06
N ASN A 26 6.03 -2.47 4.92
CA ASN A 26 7.45 -2.46 4.58
C ASN A 26 7.66 -2.08 3.11
N GLU A 27 7.05 -2.83 2.20
CA GLU A 27 7.16 -2.62 0.74
C GLU A 27 6.51 -1.30 0.33
N GLY A 28 5.37 -0.95 0.94
CA GLY A 28 4.69 0.31 0.69
C GLY A 28 5.53 1.52 1.10
N LYS A 29 6.17 1.49 2.26
CA LYS A 29 7.08 2.59 2.69
C LYS A 29 8.32 2.68 1.81
N GLU A 30 8.89 1.54 1.39
CA GLU A 30 10.03 1.53 0.48
C GLU A 30 9.67 2.13 -0.88
N MET A 31 8.52 1.76 -1.43
CA MET A 31 8.00 2.33 -2.67
C MET A 31 7.76 3.84 -2.56
N LEU A 32 7.13 4.30 -1.47
CA LEU A 32 6.88 5.73 -1.26
C LEU A 32 8.19 6.53 -1.16
N LYS A 33 9.20 6.00 -0.44
CA LYS A 33 10.53 6.63 -0.37
C LYS A 33 11.21 6.73 -1.73
N MET A 34 11.06 5.68 -2.55
CA MET A 34 11.61 5.67 -3.90
C MET A 34 10.92 6.71 -4.78
N ILE A 35 9.58 6.79 -4.75
CA ILE A 35 8.80 7.78 -5.51
C ILE A 35 9.13 9.21 -5.05
N ASP A 36 9.21 9.46 -3.74
CA ASP A 36 9.54 10.77 -3.17
C ASP A 36 10.96 11.24 -3.54
N SER A 37 11.85 10.33 -3.94
CA SER A 37 13.21 10.67 -4.37
C SER A 37 13.31 11.15 -5.82
N TRP A 38 12.26 10.96 -6.61
CA TRP A 38 12.25 11.31 -8.03
C TRP A 38 11.84 12.77 -8.26
N ASP A 39 12.43 13.36 -9.30
CA ASP A 39 11.98 14.65 -9.82
C ASP A 39 11.08 14.45 -11.04
N TYR A 40 10.67 15.55 -11.67
CA TYR A 40 9.78 15.51 -12.83
C TYR A 40 10.39 14.83 -14.07
N PHE A 41 11.71 14.83 -14.20
CA PHE A 41 12.42 14.29 -15.37
C PHE A 41 13.10 12.95 -15.09
N ALA A 42 13.03 12.46 -13.85
CA ALA A 42 13.59 11.19 -13.45
C ALA A 42 12.95 10.05 -14.23
N ASP A 43 13.77 9.11 -14.68
CA ASP A 43 13.32 7.85 -15.25
C ASP A 43 12.90 6.90 -14.11
N PRO A 44 11.60 6.59 -13.95
CA PRO A 44 11.15 5.76 -12.84
C PRO A 44 11.63 4.31 -13.00
N ASN A 45 12.16 3.73 -11.92
CA ASN A 45 12.55 2.34 -11.91
C ASN A 45 11.32 1.43 -11.71
N TYR A 46 10.58 1.20 -12.79
CA TYR A 46 9.40 0.34 -12.78
C TYR A 46 9.71 -1.10 -12.37
N ALA A 47 10.91 -1.61 -12.67
CA ALA A 47 11.31 -2.96 -12.30
C ALA A 47 11.29 -3.14 -10.77
N ASP A 48 11.81 -2.17 -10.02
CA ASP A 48 11.75 -2.18 -8.56
C ASP A 48 10.33 -1.97 -8.03
N CYS A 49 9.51 -1.12 -8.66
CA CYS A 49 8.10 -1.01 -8.30
C CYS A 49 7.38 -2.36 -8.38
N TYR A 50 7.52 -3.07 -9.50
CA TYR A 50 6.90 -4.39 -9.69
C TYR A 50 7.45 -5.45 -8.73
N ARG A 51 8.76 -5.41 -8.45
CA ARG A 51 9.38 -6.30 -7.45
C ARG A 51 8.75 -6.10 -6.07
N LEU A 52 8.59 -4.86 -5.63
CA LEU A 52 7.98 -4.53 -4.33
C LEU A 52 6.50 -4.95 -4.28
N MET A 53 5.73 -4.76 -5.35
CA MET A 53 4.33 -5.22 -5.41
C MET A 53 4.21 -6.74 -5.29
N LYS A 54 5.06 -7.49 -6.00
CA LYS A 54 5.06 -8.97 -5.94
C LYS A 54 5.47 -9.45 -4.56
N GLN A 55 6.46 -8.83 -3.94
CA GLN A 55 6.88 -9.14 -2.57
C GLN A 55 5.77 -8.86 -1.56
N ALA A 56 5.04 -7.75 -1.71
CA ALA A 56 3.90 -7.42 -0.87
C ALA A 56 2.78 -8.47 -0.97
N LEU A 57 2.44 -8.92 -2.19
CA LEU A 57 1.46 -9.99 -2.42
C LEU A 57 1.89 -11.29 -1.73
N GLN A 58 3.15 -11.69 -1.90
CA GLN A 58 3.71 -12.88 -1.26
C GLN A 58 3.66 -12.79 0.27
N ASN A 59 4.06 -11.66 0.85
CA ASN A 59 4.07 -11.45 2.30
C ASN A 59 2.67 -11.39 2.90
N CYS A 60 1.69 -10.90 2.14
CA CYS A 60 0.28 -10.95 2.52
C CYS A 60 -0.39 -12.31 2.28
N GLY A 61 0.33 -13.29 1.69
CA GLY A 61 -0.22 -14.58 1.33
C GLY A 61 -1.36 -14.51 0.31
N LYS A 62 -1.35 -13.48 -0.56
CA LYS A 62 -2.37 -13.24 -1.57
C LYS A 62 -1.83 -13.58 -2.97
N PRO A 63 -2.58 -14.30 -3.80
CA PRO A 63 -2.21 -14.49 -5.20
C PRO A 63 -2.47 -13.20 -5.99
N GLU A 64 -1.80 -13.04 -7.13
CA GLU A 64 -2.02 -11.91 -8.04
C GLU A 64 -3.38 -11.98 -8.74
N PHE A 65 -3.82 -13.20 -9.05
CA PHE A 65 -5.09 -13.52 -9.70
C PHE A 65 -5.71 -14.73 -8.99
N PRO A 66 -7.02 -14.95 -9.10
CA PRO A 66 -8.05 -14.17 -9.80
C PRO A 66 -8.43 -12.84 -9.11
N TYR A 67 -8.83 -11.83 -9.90
CA TYR A 67 -9.31 -10.55 -9.39
C TYR A 67 -10.76 -10.60 -8.90
N ASP A 68 -11.15 -9.66 -8.03
CA ASP A 68 -12.49 -9.59 -7.43
C ASP A 68 -13.64 -9.47 -8.45
N TRP A 69 -13.36 -8.93 -9.65
CA TRP A 69 -14.34 -8.80 -10.74
C TRP A 69 -14.44 -10.04 -11.64
N GLU A 70 -13.58 -11.05 -11.46
CA GLU A 70 -13.59 -12.24 -12.32
C GLU A 70 -14.79 -13.16 -12.03
N PRO A 71 -15.44 -13.71 -13.07
CA PRO A 71 -16.55 -14.64 -12.88
C PRO A 71 -16.15 -15.86 -12.06
N GLY A 72 -16.95 -16.20 -11.05
CA GLY A 72 -16.70 -17.36 -10.17
C GLY A 72 -15.96 -17.02 -8.88
N MET A 73 -15.55 -15.77 -8.68
CA MET A 73 -14.96 -15.34 -7.42
C MET A 73 -16.01 -15.02 -6.37
N PRO A 74 -15.87 -15.54 -5.12
CA PRO A 74 -16.66 -15.04 -4.02
C PRO A 74 -16.32 -13.56 -3.80
N LEU A 75 -17.34 -12.70 -3.78
CA LEU A 75 -17.16 -11.29 -3.47
C LEU A 75 -16.52 -11.17 -2.09
N ASN A 76 -15.23 -10.82 -2.03
CA ASN A 76 -14.40 -10.88 -0.82
C ASN A 76 -14.93 -10.01 0.34
N TYR A 77 -15.82 -9.04 0.08
CA TYR A 77 -16.52 -8.26 1.11
C TYR A 77 -17.76 -8.96 1.72
N MET A 78 -18.15 -10.13 1.21
CA MET A 78 -19.30 -10.91 1.70
C MET A 78 -18.91 -12.06 2.62
N VAL A 79 -17.61 -12.35 2.76
CA VAL A 79 -17.09 -13.34 3.72
C VAL A 79 -16.75 -12.61 5.02
N LYS A 80 -17.63 -12.78 6.02
CA LYS A 80 -17.47 -12.24 7.38
C LYS A 80 -16.37 -12.93 8.16
#